data_AF-A0A4P6KWB5-F1
#
_entry.id   AF-A0A4P6KWB5-F1
#
_cell.length_a   1.000
_cell.length_b   1.000
_cell.length_c   1.000
_cell.angle_alpha   90.00
_cell.angle_beta   90.00
_cell.angle_gamma   90.00
#
_symmetry.space_group_name_H-M   'P 1'
#
loop_
_entity.id
_entity.type
_entity.pdbx_description
1 polymer ?
#
loop_
_entity_poly.entity_id
_entity_poly.type
_entity_poly.pdbx_seq_one_letter_code
_entity_poly.pdbx_strand_id
1 'polypeptide(L)'
;MQRLYEIGFQRAGRWSLKGDELFLQLENLADRQNVLYAFVTGNTLKYVGKTTQTLQRRMFGYQKPNVDQRTNWRNRIAIVDLLKRGQPVEILALADAGLLRYGSFYLNLAAGLEDSIIQTLKPEWNGGRTSAAIEAPTEASPPDTSGKAKLEAQVHEVAQQLAELNPPRQDTFVVTSTEANPAAQAIQTTPEPTVHLLTPVAETRPHKNTANPESKTLEAAPYFVLTLQNTYHRTGFFNVPLNFDRYFGPDTANITIYCGREKLAVTAHINRTANTNGTPRIMGAIPLRQWFQKRRPMSHVKVSILGPTTIHINDA
;
A
#
# COMPACT_ATOMS: atom_id res chain seq x y z
N MET A 1 24.60 13.09 11.22
CA MET A 1 24.93 12.25 10.05
C MET A 1 25.31 10.85 10.43
N GLN A 2 26.42 10.61 11.14
CA GLN A 2 26.84 9.26 11.57
C GLN A 2 25.69 8.38 12.11
N ARG A 3 24.89 8.91 13.05
CA ARG A 3 23.68 8.26 13.60
C ARG A 3 22.64 7.78 12.59
N LEU A 4 22.58 8.34 11.37
CA LEU A 4 21.68 7.86 10.32
C LEU A 4 22.28 6.64 9.60
N TYR A 5 23.57 6.67 9.30
CA TYR A 5 24.28 5.52 8.70
C TYR A 5 24.31 4.33 9.67
N GLU A 6 24.49 4.57 10.97
CA GLU A 6 24.46 3.54 12.03
C GLU A 6 23.13 2.78 12.11
N ILE A 7 22.00 3.43 11.78
CA ILE A 7 20.67 2.80 11.72
C ILE A 7 20.29 2.32 10.30
N GLY A 8 21.25 2.28 9.37
CA GLY A 8 21.09 1.69 8.04
C GLY A 8 20.55 2.61 6.95
N PHE A 9 20.55 3.94 7.12
CA PHE A 9 20.35 4.82 5.96
C PHE A 9 21.49 4.60 4.96
N GLN A 10 21.15 4.47 3.69
CA GLN A 10 22.10 4.46 2.58
C GLN A 10 21.83 5.65 1.65
N ARG A 11 22.83 6.07 0.89
CA ARG A 11 22.63 7.04 -0.18
C ARG A 11 21.74 6.41 -1.24
N ALA A 12 20.68 7.13 -1.62
CA ALA A 12 19.69 6.68 -2.58
C ALA A 12 19.57 7.59 -3.80
N GLY A 13 20.17 8.77 -3.76
CA GLY A 13 20.22 9.68 -4.91
C GLY A 13 20.61 11.10 -4.54
N ARG A 14 20.31 12.03 -5.44
CA ARG A 14 20.55 13.47 -5.28
C ARG A 14 19.59 14.30 -6.12
N TRP A 15 19.45 15.55 -5.70
CA TRP A 15 18.86 16.61 -6.50
C TRP A 15 19.92 17.36 -7.29
N SER A 16 19.53 17.89 -8.45
CA SER A 16 20.37 18.74 -9.29
C SER A 16 19.50 19.78 -10.00
N LEU A 17 20.09 20.90 -10.40
CA LEU A 17 19.41 21.97 -11.13
C LEU A 17 20.00 22.08 -12.54
N LYS A 18 19.16 22.24 -13.57
CA LYS A 18 19.60 22.63 -14.92
C LYS A 18 18.74 23.79 -15.37
N GLY A 19 19.34 24.97 -15.54
CA GLY A 19 18.56 26.22 -15.60
C GLY A 19 17.78 26.42 -14.31
N ASP A 20 16.45 26.55 -14.40
CA ASP A 20 15.53 26.61 -13.25
C ASP A 20 14.77 25.29 -13.00
N GLU A 21 14.96 24.24 -13.82
CA GLU A 21 14.28 22.96 -13.61
C GLU A 21 15.05 22.05 -12.65
N LEU A 22 14.32 21.50 -11.68
CA LEU A 22 14.82 20.58 -10.66
C LEU A 22 14.79 19.14 -11.21
N PHE A 23 15.93 18.47 -11.17
CA PHE A 23 16.10 17.09 -11.63
C PHE A 23 16.43 16.14 -10.48
N LEU A 24 15.69 15.03 -10.44
CA LEU A 24 15.91 13.90 -9.55
C LEU A 24 16.84 12.88 -10.22
N GLN A 25 17.90 12.47 -9.52
CA GLN A 25 18.67 11.27 -9.85
C GLN A 25 18.57 10.30 -8.66
N LEU A 26 17.94 9.14 -8.85
CA LEU A 26 17.96 8.05 -7.87
C LEU A 26 18.93 6.95 -8.34
N GLU A 27 19.65 6.39 -7.38
CA GLU A 27 20.69 5.36 -7.56
C GLU A 27 20.18 4.00 -7.09
N ASN A 28 19.33 3.95 -6.06
CA ASN A 28 18.69 2.75 -5.54
C ASN A 28 17.31 3.07 -4.90
N LEU A 29 16.62 2.03 -4.42
CA LEU A 29 15.37 2.09 -3.63
C LEU A 29 14.18 2.83 -4.27
N ALA A 30 14.26 3.23 -5.54
CA ALA A 30 13.27 4.05 -6.24
C ALA A 30 11.85 3.46 -6.24
N ASP A 31 11.76 2.14 -6.36
CA ASP A 31 10.53 1.34 -6.36
C ASP A 31 10.00 0.99 -4.95
N ARG A 32 10.81 1.21 -3.91
CA ARG A 32 10.49 0.76 -2.54
C ARG A 32 9.49 1.67 -1.85
N GLN A 33 8.56 1.04 -1.15
CA GLN A 33 7.53 1.64 -0.30
C GLN A 33 7.92 1.50 1.18
N ASN A 34 7.22 2.21 2.08
CA ASN A 34 7.54 2.27 3.51
C ASN A 34 8.99 2.72 3.75
N VAL A 35 9.38 3.79 3.05
CA VAL A 35 10.75 4.33 3.09
C VAL A 35 10.76 5.55 4.01
N LEU A 36 11.72 5.57 4.92
CA LEU A 36 12.16 6.79 5.60
C LEU A 36 13.26 7.41 4.75
N TYR A 37 13.14 8.68 4.40
CA TYR A 37 14.12 9.40 3.59
C TYR A 37 14.55 10.69 4.25
N ALA A 38 15.72 11.18 3.88
CA ALA A 38 16.29 12.40 4.40
C ALA A 38 16.92 13.23 3.28
N PHE A 39 16.80 14.56 3.37
CA PHE A 39 17.56 15.50 2.56
C PHE A 39 18.75 16.02 3.37
N VAL A 40 19.93 15.95 2.76
CA VAL A 40 21.22 16.27 3.39
C VAL A 40 22.00 17.20 2.46
N THR A 41 22.71 18.17 3.03
CA THR A 41 23.72 18.93 2.30
C THR A 41 25.04 18.89 3.07
N GLY A 42 26.13 18.50 2.40
CA GLY A 42 27.40 18.17 3.07
C GLY A 42 27.19 17.16 4.20
N ASN A 43 27.50 17.55 5.43
CA ASN A 43 27.29 16.74 6.64
C ASN A 43 26.10 17.21 7.50
N THR A 44 25.16 17.96 6.93
CA THR A 44 24.03 18.59 7.63
C THR A 44 22.70 17.99 7.18
N LEU A 45 21.96 17.42 8.14
CA LEU A 45 20.59 16.94 7.94
C LEU A 45 19.64 18.15 7.84
N LYS A 46 18.92 18.27 6.72
CA LYS A 46 17.98 19.36 6.47
C LYS A 46 16.52 18.95 6.64
N TYR A 47 16.15 17.78 6.14
CA TYR A 47 14.79 17.24 6.26
C TYR A 47 14.80 15.73 6.48
N VAL A 48 13.77 15.21 7.15
CA VAL A 48 13.41 13.80 7.27
C VAL A 48 11.92 13.66 6.95
N GLY A 49 11.55 12.64 6.17
CA GLY A 49 10.17 12.33 5.87
C GLY A 49 9.94 10.83 5.68
N LYS A 50 8.74 10.34 5.97
CA LYS A 50 8.28 8.99 5.63
C LYS A 50 7.41 8.96 4.37
N THR A 51 7.35 7.80 3.72
CA THR A 51 6.39 7.55 2.63
C THR A 51 5.91 6.10 2.59
N THR A 52 4.61 5.92 2.41
CA THR A 52 3.97 4.65 2.06
C THR A 52 3.89 4.43 0.54
N GLN A 53 4.10 5.47 -0.26
CA GLN A 53 4.25 5.38 -1.71
C GLN A 53 5.70 4.99 -2.06
N THR A 54 6.00 4.74 -3.33
CA THR A 54 7.38 4.48 -3.75
C THR A 54 8.26 5.72 -3.52
N LEU A 55 9.53 5.52 -3.20
CA LEU A 55 10.49 6.63 -3.03
C LEU A 55 10.51 7.55 -4.25
N GLN A 56 10.51 7.00 -5.46
CA GLN A 56 10.44 7.76 -6.71
C GLN A 56 9.17 8.62 -6.79
N ARG A 57 7.99 8.08 -6.46
CA ARG A 57 6.74 8.84 -6.49
C ARG A 57 6.73 9.94 -5.42
N ARG A 58 7.30 9.67 -4.24
CA ARG A 58 7.45 10.68 -3.18
C ARG A 58 8.39 11.81 -3.59
N MET A 59 9.53 11.49 -4.19
CA MET A 59 10.48 12.47 -4.71
C MET A 59 9.87 13.31 -5.83
N PHE A 60 9.18 12.69 -6.78
CA PHE A 60 8.45 13.41 -7.84
C PHE A 60 7.47 14.46 -7.29
N GLY A 61 6.86 14.23 -6.13
CA GLY A 61 6.02 15.22 -5.43
C GLY A 61 6.74 16.51 -5.00
N TYR A 62 8.07 16.48 -4.80
CA TYR A 62 8.89 17.69 -4.61
C TYR A 62 9.37 18.29 -5.96
N GLN A 63 9.52 17.44 -6.98
CA GLN A 63 9.87 17.88 -8.33
C GLN A 63 8.73 18.63 -9.03
N LYS A 64 7.47 18.23 -8.81
CA LYS A 64 6.25 18.85 -9.35
C LYS A 64 5.14 18.84 -8.29
N PRO A 65 5.19 19.75 -7.29
CA PRO A 65 4.20 19.81 -6.20
C PRO A 65 2.85 20.36 -6.68
N ASN A 66 1.76 19.77 -6.19
CA ASN A 66 0.41 20.35 -6.36
C ASN A 66 0.22 21.54 -5.41
N VAL A 67 -0.68 22.47 -5.76
CA VAL A 67 -0.92 23.73 -5.00
C VAL A 67 -1.13 23.49 -3.51
N ASP A 68 -1.93 22.49 -3.13
CA ASP A 68 -2.27 22.21 -1.72
C ASP A 68 -1.13 21.54 -0.93
N GLN A 69 -0.07 21.06 -1.59
CA GLN A 69 1.00 20.30 -0.96
C GLN A 69 2.05 21.22 -0.31
N ARG A 70 1.62 21.99 0.71
CA ARG A 70 2.44 23.00 1.42
C ARG A 70 3.84 22.50 1.82
N THR A 71 3.95 21.28 2.34
CA THR A 71 5.24 20.68 2.73
C THR A 71 6.14 20.39 1.52
N ASN A 72 5.56 19.98 0.39
CA ASN A 72 6.33 19.73 -0.83
C ASN A 72 6.83 21.04 -1.44
N TRP A 73 5.98 22.08 -1.46
CA TRP A 73 6.36 23.43 -1.88
C TRP A 73 7.50 24.02 -1.06
N ARG A 74 7.41 24.00 0.28
CA ARG A 74 8.47 24.52 1.17
C ARG A 74 9.81 23.82 0.96
N ASN A 75 9.80 22.48 0.94
CA ASN A 75 11.01 21.70 0.68
C ASN A 75 11.56 21.93 -0.73
N ARG A 76 10.69 22.03 -1.76
CA ARG A 76 11.13 22.35 -3.13
C ARG A 76 11.90 23.65 -3.18
N ILE A 77 11.37 24.72 -2.59
CA ILE A 77 12.01 26.04 -2.55
C ILE A 77 13.37 25.92 -1.87
N ALA A 78 13.42 25.32 -0.67
CA ALA A 78 14.68 25.17 0.07
C ALA A 78 15.73 24.30 -0.66
N ILE A 79 15.32 23.25 -1.39
CA ILE A 79 16.21 22.45 -2.25
C ILE A 79 16.77 23.30 -3.39
N VAL A 80 15.93 24.07 -4.09
CA VAL A 80 16.36 24.94 -5.19
C VAL A 80 17.29 26.03 -4.69
N ASP A 81 17.02 26.64 -3.54
CA ASP A 81 17.85 27.69 -2.95
C ASP A 81 19.25 27.18 -2.57
N LEU A 82 19.37 25.97 -2.02
CA LEU A 82 20.68 25.34 -1.77
C LEU A 82 21.44 25.06 -3.08
N LEU A 83 20.76 24.49 -4.08
CA LEU A 83 21.37 24.18 -5.37
C LEU A 83 21.83 25.44 -6.12
N LYS A 84 21.08 26.55 -6.05
CA LYS A 84 21.48 27.85 -6.60
C LYS A 84 22.70 28.46 -5.89
N ARG A 85 22.93 28.12 -4.62
CA ARG A 85 24.16 28.46 -3.86
C ARG A 85 25.32 27.49 -4.13
N GLY A 86 25.19 26.57 -5.09
CA GLY A 86 26.18 25.54 -5.40
C GLY A 86 26.29 24.42 -4.36
N GLN A 87 25.37 24.35 -3.39
CA GLN A 87 25.39 23.33 -2.34
C GLN A 87 24.60 22.09 -2.80
N PRO A 88 25.23 20.91 -2.90
CA PRO A 88 24.54 19.70 -3.33
C PRO A 88 23.51 19.26 -2.28
N VAL A 89 22.38 18.71 -2.74
CA VAL A 89 21.37 18.10 -1.86
C VAL A 89 21.28 16.62 -2.18
N GLU A 90 21.81 15.80 -1.28
CA GLU A 90 21.73 14.35 -1.35
C GLU A 90 20.43 13.82 -0.72
N ILE A 91 20.03 12.64 -1.18
CA ILE A 91 18.89 11.88 -0.68
C ILE A 91 19.44 10.62 -0.03
N LEU A 92 19.30 10.52 1.30
CA LEU A 92 19.49 9.26 2.02
C LEU A 92 18.15 8.57 2.19
N ALA A 93 18.12 7.24 2.18
CA ALA A 93 16.94 6.46 2.49
C ALA A 93 17.24 5.20 3.31
N LEU A 94 16.28 4.85 4.16
CA LEU A 94 16.16 3.60 4.89
C LEU A 94 14.81 3.00 4.49
N ALA A 95 14.85 1.95 3.67
CA ALA A 95 13.66 1.17 3.35
C ALA A 95 13.34 0.23 4.51
N ASP A 96 12.05 0.13 4.87
CA ASP A 96 11.62 -0.87 5.83
C ASP A 96 11.85 -2.28 5.25
N ALA A 97 12.71 -3.05 5.91
CA ALA A 97 13.00 -4.44 5.54
C ALA A 97 11.81 -5.39 5.82
N GLY A 98 10.76 -4.93 6.51
CA GLY A 98 9.59 -5.74 6.88
C GLY A 98 9.89 -6.80 7.95
N LEU A 99 11.05 -6.71 8.60
CA LEU A 99 11.54 -7.67 9.58
C LEU A 99 11.02 -7.41 10.99
N LEU A 100 10.76 -6.14 11.33
CA LEU A 100 10.33 -5.74 12.66
C LEU A 100 8.84 -5.98 12.85
N ARG A 101 8.51 -6.79 13.86
CA ARG A 101 7.14 -7.18 14.17
C ARG A 101 6.88 -7.11 15.66
N TYR A 102 5.65 -6.75 16.00
CA TYR A 102 5.06 -7.01 17.31
C TYR A 102 3.86 -7.93 17.11
N GLY A 103 4.04 -9.23 17.38
CA GLY A 103 3.07 -10.25 16.99
C GLY A 103 2.86 -10.31 15.47
N SER A 104 1.61 -10.16 15.02
CA SER A 104 1.24 -10.10 13.59
C SER A 104 1.47 -8.73 12.94
N PHE A 105 1.63 -7.67 13.74
CA PHE A 105 1.77 -6.31 13.23
C PHE A 105 3.20 -6.07 12.76
N TYR A 106 3.36 -5.65 11.50
CA TYR A 106 4.61 -5.05 11.02
C TYR A 106 4.74 -3.67 11.66
N LEU A 107 5.84 -3.46 12.40
CA LEU A 107 6.18 -2.14 12.90
C LEU A 107 6.78 -1.35 11.74
N ASN A 108 6.02 -0.42 11.17
CA ASN A 108 6.52 0.45 10.11
C ASN A 108 7.67 1.28 10.66
N LEU A 109 8.90 0.90 10.30
CA LEU A 109 10.11 1.48 10.87
C LEU A 109 10.22 2.98 10.55
N ALA A 110 9.79 3.37 9.35
CA ALA A 110 9.73 4.75 8.93
C ALA A 110 8.73 5.56 9.77
N ALA A 111 7.58 4.98 10.11
CA ALA A 111 6.60 5.63 10.98
C ALA A 111 7.09 5.79 12.43
N GLY A 112 7.77 4.78 12.97
CA GLY A 112 8.27 4.80 14.36
C GLY A 112 9.53 5.63 14.58
N LEU A 113 10.41 5.75 13.58
CA LEU A 113 11.65 6.52 13.71
C LEU A 113 11.56 7.99 13.32
N GLU A 114 10.62 8.38 12.43
CA GLU A 114 10.54 9.76 11.92
C GLU A 114 10.49 10.79 13.06
N ASP A 115 9.53 10.66 13.99
CA ASP A 115 9.34 11.63 15.08
C ASP A 115 10.54 11.64 16.04
N SER A 116 11.11 10.46 16.35
CA SER A 116 12.29 10.33 17.21
C SER A 116 13.52 11.01 16.60
N ILE A 117 13.74 10.83 15.29
CA ILE A 117 14.83 11.47 14.56
C ILE A 117 14.62 12.99 14.46
N ILE A 118 13.38 13.45 14.23
CA ILE A 118 13.05 14.88 14.22
C ILE A 118 13.30 15.51 15.59
N GLN A 119 12.86 14.88 16.68
CA GLN A 119 13.06 15.38 18.05
C GLN A 119 14.55 15.40 18.44
N THR A 120 15.30 14.36 18.06
CA THR A 120 16.71 14.18 18.44
C THR A 120 17.67 15.04 17.62
N LEU A 121 17.44 15.15 16.30
CA LEU A 121 18.36 15.82 15.36
C LEU A 121 17.87 17.21 14.91
N LYS A 122 16.61 17.56 15.19
CA LYS A 122 15.96 18.85 14.88
C LYS A 122 16.29 19.40 13.48
N PRO A 123 15.94 18.65 12.40
CA PRO A 123 16.21 19.11 11.04
C PRO A 123 15.51 20.44 10.77
N GLU A 124 16.23 21.40 10.19
CA GLU A 124 15.77 22.78 9.95
C GLU A 124 14.42 22.86 9.20
N TRP A 125 14.18 21.93 8.26
CA TRP A 125 12.97 21.92 7.43
C TRP A 125 11.84 21.06 8.04
N ASN A 126 12.06 20.41 9.20
CA ASN A 126 11.05 19.69 9.97
C ASN A 126 10.46 20.56 11.07
N GLY A 127 9.68 21.57 10.67
CA GLY A 127 8.97 22.45 11.60
C GLY A 127 7.86 23.22 10.92
N GLY A 128 6.70 23.33 11.59
CA GLY A 128 5.57 24.13 11.08
C GLY A 128 5.83 25.65 11.07
N ARG A 129 6.79 26.12 11.88
CA ARG A 129 7.19 27.52 12.04
C ARG A 129 8.69 27.64 12.31
N THR A 130 9.39 28.32 11.41
CA THR A 130 10.61 29.09 11.73
C THR A 130 10.48 30.45 11.05
N SER A 131 9.61 31.29 11.61
CA SER A 131 9.60 32.74 11.36
C SER A 131 10.25 33.43 12.55
N ALA A 132 11.53 33.14 12.77
CA ALA A 132 12.43 33.78 13.73
C ALA A 132 13.87 33.42 13.31
N ALA A 133 14.77 34.41 13.35
CA ALA A 133 16.19 34.28 12.99
C ALA A 133 16.50 33.91 11.51
N ILE A 134 15.95 34.70 10.58
CA ILE A 134 16.85 35.34 9.61
C ILE A 134 17.05 36.75 10.16
N GLU A 135 18.29 37.11 10.49
CA GLU A 135 18.63 38.44 11.01
C GLU A 135 18.42 39.50 9.91
N ALA A 136 17.87 40.65 10.30
CA ALA A 136 17.61 41.75 9.37
C ALA A 136 18.91 42.40 8.88
N PRO A 137 18.91 42.91 7.64
CA PRO A 137 19.09 44.36 7.51
C PRO A 137 17.90 45.06 6.83
N THR A 138 17.31 46.00 7.59
CA THR A 138 16.98 47.39 7.20
C THR A 138 16.24 47.69 5.88
N GLU A 139 15.00 48.19 6.03
CA GLU A 139 14.28 49.20 5.21
C GLU A 139 14.11 49.02 3.68
N ALA A 140 12.85 48.82 3.23
CA ALA A 140 12.15 49.71 2.28
C ALA A 140 10.66 49.31 2.04
N SER A 141 9.76 50.28 2.12
CA SER A 141 8.41 50.48 1.52
C SER A 141 7.41 49.31 1.24
N PRO A 142 6.09 49.53 1.42
CA PRO A 142 5.06 48.51 1.17
C PRO A 142 4.69 48.36 -0.33
N PRO A 143 4.40 47.13 -0.82
CA PRO A 143 3.98 46.91 -2.21
C PRO A 143 2.45 46.98 -2.43
N ASP A 144 2.11 47.42 -3.64
CA ASP A 144 0.79 47.64 -4.22
C ASP A 144 -0.11 46.38 -4.31
N THR A 145 -1.42 46.56 -4.13
CA THR A 145 -2.47 45.52 -4.17
C THR A 145 -3.03 45.23 -5.57
N SER A 146 -2.60 45.93 -6.63
CA SER A 146 -3.14 45.81 -7.99
C SER A 146 -3.07 44.42 -8.65
N GLY A 147 -2.15 43.55 -8.22
CA GLY A 147 -1.91 42.24 -8.84
C GLY A 147 -3.00 41.18 -8.62
N LYS A 148 -3.74 41.24 -7.50
CA LYS A 148 -4.66 40.15 -7.10
C LYS A 148 -5.93 40.07 -7.96
N ALA A 149 -6.58 41.21 -8.18
CA ALA A 149 -7.82 41.29 -8.95
C ALA A 149 -7.65 40.82 -10.41
N LYS A 150 -6.46 41.04 -11.00
CA LYS A 150 -6.17 40.65 -12.39
C LYS A 150 -6.00 39.14 -12.57
N LEU A 151 -5.49 38.45 -11.55
CA LEU A 151 -5.36 36.98 -11.56
C LEU A 151 -6.71 36.29 -11.33
N GLU A 152 -7.53 36.82 -10.42
CA GLU A 152 -8.87 36.28 -10.11
C GLU A 152 -9.81 36.39 -11.32
N ALA A 153 -9.73 37.48 -12.11
CA ALA A 153 -10.47 37.63 -13.36
C ALA A 153 -10.09 36.58 -14.42
N GLN A 154 -8.78 36.36 -14.66
CA GLN A 154 -8.30 35.39 -15.66
C GLN A 154 -8.67 33.94 -15.30
N VAL A 155 -8.70 33.59 -14.00
CA VAL A 155 -9.13 32.25 -13.56
C VAL A 155 -10.63 32.03 -13.83
N HIS A 156 -11.46 33.06 -13.75
CA HIS A 156 -12.89 32.95 -14.01
C HIS A 156 -13.22 32.81 -15.51
N GLU A 157 -12.52 33.56 -16.37
CA GLU A 157 -12.69 33.53 -17.83
C GLU A 157 -12.32 32.15 -18.42
N VAL A 158 -11.19 31.57 -17.97
CA VAL A 158 -10.76 30.21 -18.38
C VAL A 158 -11.74 29.14 -17.89
N ALA A 159 -12.35 29.32 -16.71
CA ALA A 159 -13.35 28.37 -16.19
C ALA A 159 -14.66 28.37 -17.00
N GLN A 160 -15.07 29.53 -17.53
CA GLN A 160 -16.25 29.62 -18.41
C GLN A 160 -16.00 28.97 -19.77
N GLN A 161 -14.85 29.21 -20.40
CA GLN A 161 -14.48 28.59 -21.68
C GLN A 161 -14.39 27.05 -21.61
N LEU A 162 -13.98 26.48 -20.47
CA LEU A 162 -13.98 25.02 -20.27
C LEU A 162 -15.39 24.42 -20.09
N ALA A 163 -16.40 25.20 -19.70
CA ALA A 163 -17.76 24.71 -19.50
C ALA A 163 -18.53 24.56 -20.83
N GLU A 164 -18.27 25.43 -21.81
CA GLU A 164 -18.94 25.40 -23.12
C GLU A 164 -18.47 24.24 -24.02
N LEU A 165 -17.24 23.76 -23.83
CA LEU A 165 -16.62 22.72 -24.66
C LEU A 165 -17.10 21.29 -24.36
N ASN A 166 -17.90 21.04 -23.31
CA ASN A 166 -18.30 19.69 -22.93
C ASN A 166 -19.66 19.62 -22.19
N PRO A 167 -20.80 19.86 -22.88
CA PRO A 167 -22.12 19.74 -22.28
C PRO A 167 -22.44 18.28 -21.87
N PRO A 168 -23.09 18.04 -20.71
CA PRO A 168 -23.39 16.70 -20.22
C PRO A 168 -24.44 16.01 -21.11
N ARG A 169 -24.12 14.81 -21.62
CA ARG A 169 -25.08 13.98 -22.36
C ARG A 169 -26.13 13.41 -21.41
N GLN A 170 -27.40 13.53 -21.81
CA GLN A 170 -28.51 12.78 -21.24
C GLN A 170 -28.82 11.58 -22.15
N ASP A 171 -28.28 10.40 -21.82
CA ASP A 171 -28.63 9.18 -22.54
C ASP A 171 -29.73 8.41 -21.78
N THR A 172 -30.90 8.30 -22.43
CA THR A 172 -32.08 7.60 -21.93
C THR A 172 -32.46 6.51 -22.93
N PHE A 173 -32.18 5.24 -22.65
CA PHE A 173 -32.69 4.07 -23.37
C PHE A 173 -32.85 2.92 -22.36
N VAL A 174 -34.08 2.50 -22.00
CA VAL A 174 -35.09 1.75 -22.77
C VAL A 174 -34.67 0.29 -23.01
N VAL A 175 -35.50 -0.62 -22.51
CA VAL A 175 -35.36 -2.08 -22.55
C VAL A 175 -36.01 -2.63 -23.81
N THR A 176 -35.33 -3.52 -24.54
CA THR A 176 -35.97 -4.50 -25.43
C THR A 176 -35.23 -5.84 -25.40
N SER A 177 -35.99 -6.91 -25.60
CA SER A 177 -35.56 -8.31 -25.54
C SER A 177 -35.68 -8.95 -26.92
N THR A 178 -34.69 -9.74 -27.36
CA THR A 178 -34.92 -10.75 -28.42
C THR A 178 -33.92 -11.91 -28.35
N GLU A 179 -34.46 -13.10 -28.06
CA GLU A 179 -34.26 -14.43 -28.67
C GLU A 179 -32.86 -15.02 -29.00
N ALA A 180 -32.89 -16.35 -29.23
CA ALA A 180 -31.74 -17.25 -29.31
C ALA A 180 -31.61 -17.91 -30.70
N ASN A 181 -30.45 -18.53 -30.98
CA ASN A 181 -30.35 -19.75 -31.80
C ASN A 181 -28.97 -20.45 -31.61
N PRO A 182 -28.75 -21.71 -32.05
CA PRO A 182 -27.97 -22.68 -31.28
C PRO A 182 -26.95 -23.50 -32.12
N ALA A 183 -26.53 -24.64 -31.57
CA ALA A 183 -26.09 -25.87 -32.26
C ALA A 183 -24.71 -25.93 -32.97
N ALA A 184 -23.82 -26.76 -32.40
CA ALA A 184 -23.08 -27.88 -33.05
C ALA A 184 -22.28 -28.63 -31.94
N GLN A 185 -22.70 -29.82 -31.50
CA GLN A 185 -22.22 -31.16 -31.93
C GLN A 185 -20.70 -31.39 -31.76
N ALA A 186 -20.11 -32.42 -31.13
CA ALA A 186 -20.46 -33.69 -30.43
C ALA A 186 -19.68 -34.89 -31.02
N ILE A 187 -18.64 -35.39 -30.33
CA ILE A 187 -17.98 -36.71 -30.47
C ILE A 187 -17.38 -37.03 -29.05
N GLN A 188 -17.75 -38.08 -28.28
CA GLN A 188 -17.36 -39.52 -28.34
C GLN A 188 -15.82 -39.76 -28.32
N THR A 189 -15.21 -40.73 -27.61
CA THR A 189 -15.58 -41.62 -26.48
C THR A 189 -14.30 -42.12 -25.74
N THR A 190 -14.49 -42.76 -24.57
CA THR A 190 -13.53 -43.45 -23.66
C THR A 190 -12.81 -44.69 -24.28
N PRO A 191 -11.85 -45.42 -23.61
CA PRO A 191 -11.61 -45.56 -22.16
C PRO A 191 -10.14 -45.65 -21.61
N GLU A 192 -10.06 -45.79 -20.27
CA GLU A 192 -8.89 -46.18 -19.47
C GLU A 192 -8.45 -47.65 -19.65
N PRO A 193 -7.38 -48.07 -18.94
CA PRO A 193 -7.49 -49.30 -18.14
C PRO A 193 -7.10 -49.14 -16.65
N THR A 194 -7.91 -49.74 -15.78
CA THR A 194 -7.64 -50.17 -14.39
C THR A 194 -6.50 -51.23 -14.42
N VAL A 195 -5.62 -51.44 -13.43
CA VAL A 195 -5.78 -51.95 -12.04
C VAL A 195 -4.54 -51.56 -11.17
N HIS A 196 -4.41 -51.83 -9.85
CA HIS A 196 -5.06 -52.81 -8.95
C HIS A 196 -5.13 -52.29 -7.49
N LEU A 197 -5.92 -52.97 -6.64
CA LEU A 197 -5.80 -52.94 -5.16
C LEU A 197 -5.25 -54.28 -4.66
N LEU A 198 -4.32 -54.28 -3.71
CA LEU A 198 -4.21 -55.33 -2.67
C LEU A 198 -3.62 -54.75 -1.37
N THR A 199 -4.41 -54.86 -0.31
CA THR A 199 -4.02 -54.96 1.12
C THR A 199 -4.69 -56.26 1.64
N PRO A 200 -4.50 -56.77 2.88
CA PRO A 200 -3.86 -56.18 4.08
C PRO A 200 -2.90 -57.16 4.82
N VAL A 201 -2.54 -56.89 6.09
CA VAL A 201 -2.66 -57.83 7.24
C VAL A 201 -1.98 -57.32 8.55
N ALA A 202 -2.65 -57.59 9.68
CA ALA A 202 -2.22 -57.74 11.08
C ALA A 202 -1.69 -56.59 11.96
N GLU A 203 -2.34 -56.53 13.13
CA GLU A 203 -2.01 -55.87 14.39
C GLU A 203 -0.77 -56.45 15.10
N THR A 204 -0.20 -55.69 16.07
CA THR A 204 -0.12 -56.15 17.48
C THR A 204 0.18 -55.00 18.47
N ARG A 205 -0.14 -55.23 19.74
CA ARG A 205 -0.09 -54.29 20.88
C ARG A 205 1.24 -54.43 21.67
N PRO A 206 1.35 -53.97 22.94
CA PRO A 206 1.44 -52.59 23.42
C PRO A 206 2.70 -52.34 24.29
N HIS A 207 3.12 -51.09 24.49
CA HIS A 207 3.90 -50.75 25.69
C HIS A 207 3.38 -49.49 26.40
N LYS A 208 3.19 -49.64 27.71
CA LYS A 208 2.71 -48.64 28.66
C LYS A 208 3.94 -48.16 29.43
N ASN A 209 4.26 -46.85 29.38
CA ASN A 209 5.07 -46.26 30.44
C ASN A 209 4.77 -44.76 30.65
N THR A 210 4.35 -44.47 31.89
CA THR A 210 4.69 -43.30 32.71
C THR A 210 4.78 -41.91 32.05
N ALA A 211 3.70 -41.15 32.24
CA ALA A 211 3.67 -39.74 32.67
C ALA A 211 4.85 -38.83 32.27
N ASN A 212 4.60 -37.96 31.28
CA ASN A 212 5.25 -36.67 31.15
C ASN A 212 4.15 -35.59 31.16
N PRO A 213 4.16 -34.61 32.09
CA PRO A 213 3.14 -33.56 32.11
C PRO A 213 3.37 -32.52 31.00
N GLU A 214 2.28 -31.88 30.58
CA GLU A 214 2.26 -30.68 29.71
C GLU A 214 2.67 -30.81 28.22
N SER A 215 2.10 -31.78 27.50
CA SER A 215 1.85 -31.59 26.06
C SER A 215 0.58 -30.75 25.84
N LYS A 216 0.70 -29.42 25.90
CA LYS A 216 -0.42 -28.51 25.58
C LYS A 216 -0.70 -28.59 24.07
N THR A 217 -1.68 -29.40 23.67
CA THR A 217 -2.12 -29.54 22.29
C THR A 217 -2.37 -28.17 21.68
N LEU A 218 -1.63 -27.80 20.64
CA LEU A 218 -1.96 -26.59 19.86
C LEU A 218 -3.30 -26.85 19.18
N GLU A 219 -4.35 -26.18 19.65
CA GLU A 219 -5.63 -26.18 18.94
C GLU A 219 -5.42 -25.68 17.51
N ALA A 220 -5.95 -26.44 16.54
CA ALA A 220 -5.78 -26.11 15.13
C ALA A 220 -6.47 -24.77 14.83
N ALA A 221 -5.74 -23.86 14.17
CA ALA A 221 -6.25 -22.53 13.84
C ALA A 221 -7.62 -22.59 13.12
N PRO A 222 -8.60 -21.77 13.53
CA PRO A 222 -9.95 -21.83 12.97
C PRO A 222 -9.94 -21.55 11.47
N TYR A 223 -10.73 -22.29 10.70
CA TYR A 223 -10.76 -22.16 9.24
C TYR A 223 -12.16 -22.39 8.69
N PHE A 224 -12.40 -21.89 7.47
CA PHE A 224 -13.56 -22.24 6.66
C PHE A 224 -13.18 -22.55 5.22
N VAL A 225 -14.07 -23.22 4.50
CA VAL A 225 -13.95 -23.43 3.06
C VAL A 225 -14.73 -22.32 2.35
N LEU A 226 -14.08 -21.64 1.42
CA LEU A 226 -14.66 -20.61 0.57
C LEU A 226 -14.85 -21.15 -0.84
N THR A 227 -16.08 -21.19 -1.32
CA THR A 227 -16.39 -21.40 -2.74
C THR A 227 -16.10 -20.12 -3.52
N LEU A 228 -15.23 -20.20 -4.54
CA LEU A 228 -14.82 -19.06 -5.36
C LEU A 228 -15.91 -18.69 -6.39
N GLN A 229 -16.89 -17.92 -5.92
CA GLN A 229 -17.97 -17.37 -6.74
C GLN A 229 -17.42 -16.52 -7.91
N ASN A 230 -18.15 -16.49 -9.03
CA ASN A 230 -17.78 -15.71 -10.23
C ASN A 230 -17.48 -14.23 -9.91
N THR A 231 -18.22 -13.62 -8.99
CA THR A 231 -17.97 -12.24 -8.54
C THR A 231 -16.58 -12.10 -7.93
N TYR A 232 -16.16 -13.03 -7.07
CA TYR A 232 -14.86 -13.00 -6.39
C TYR A 232 -13.70 -13.10 -7.39
N HIS A 233 -13.83 -13.96 -8.43
CA HIS A 233 -12.89 -14.05 -9.55
C HIS A 233 -12.78 -12.76 -10.38
N ARG A 234 -13.84 -11.95 -10.45
CA ARG A 234 -13.87 -10.70 -11.23
C ARG A 234 -13.36 -9.49 -10.44
N THR A 235 -13.55 -9.47 -9.12
CA THR A 235 -13.33 -8.27 -8.29
C THR A 235 -12.20 -8.39 -7.27
N GLY A 236 -11.86 -9.60 -6.80
CA GLY A 236 -10.85 -9.81 -5.76
C GLY A 236 -11.33 -9.46 -4.35
N PHE A 237 -12.58 -9.74 -4.02
CA PHE A 237 -13.06 -9.77 -2.63
C PHE A 237 -13.70 -11.13 -2.31
N PHE A 238 -13.96 -11.40 -1.03
CA PHE A 238 -14.90 -12.45 -0.60
C PHE A 238 -15.62 -12.05 0.70
N ASN A 239 -16.75 -12.69 1.01
CA ASN A 239 -17.46 -12.50 2.27
C ASN A 239 -17.05 -13.57 3.30
N VAL A 240 -16.91 -13.17 4.57
CA VAL A 240 -16.70 -14.07 5.71
C VAL A 240 -18.06 -14.62 6.18
N PRO A 241 -18.19 -15.95 6.41
CA PRO A 241 -19.43 -16.52 6.96
C PRO A 241 -19.69 -16.05 8.41
N LEU A 242 -20.97 -15.88 8.78
CA LEU A 242 -21.40 -15.29 10.05
C LEU A 242 -20.77 -15.94 11.29
N ASN A 243 -20.60 -17.26 11.31
CA ASN A 243 -19.98 -17.99 12.43
C ASN A 243 -18.47 -17.73 12.61
N PHE A 244 -17.82 -17.09 11.63
CA PHE A 244 -16.41 -16.68 11.70
C PHE A 244 -16.23 -15.17 11.90
N ASP A 245 -17.30 -14.37 11.87
CA ASP A 245 -17.29 -12.91 12.05
C ASP A 245 -16.41 -12.41 13.20
N ARG A 246 -16.56 -13.03 14.38
CA ARG A 246 -15.81 -12.73 15.62
C ARG A 246 -14.29 -12.89 15.52
N TYR A 247 -13.79 -13.61 14.52
CA TYR A 247 -12.35 -13.82 14.32
C TYR A 247 -11.72 -12.78 13.39
N PHE A 248 -12.45 -11.71 13.01
CA PHE A 248 -11.98 -10.65 12.13
C PHE A 248 -12.05 -9.28 12.81
N GLY A 249 -11.07 -8.43 12.49
CA GLY A 249 -10.89 -7.09 13.04
C GLY A 249 -12.01 -6.10 12.69
N PRO A 250 -11.92 -4.87 13.21
CA PRO A 250 -12.95 -3.83 13.02
C PRO A 250 -13.07 -3.40 11.55
N ASP A 251 -14.12 -2.63 11.26
CA ASP A 251 -14.30 -2.03 9.93
C ASP A 251 -13.10 -1.17 9.52
N THR A 252 -12.85 -1.09 8.21
CA THR A 252 -11.69 -0.44 7.56
C THR A 252 -10.30 -0.99 7.93
N ALA A 253 -10.19 -1.94 8.86
CA ALA A 253 -8.89 -2.47 9.28
C ALA A 253 -8.15 -3.19 8.13
N ASN A 254 -6.86 -2.92 7.99
CA ASN A 254 -6.02 -3.66 7.05
C ASN A 254 -5.88 -5.12 7.48
N ILE A 255 -5.92 -6.04 6.52
CA ILE A 255 -5.79 -7.49 6.71
C ILE A 255 -4.79 -8.05 5.70
N THR A 256 -3.85 -8.85 6.19
CA THR A 256 -2.90 -9.57 5.34
C THR A 256 -3.47 -10.93 4.95
N ILE A 257 -3.49 -11.20 3.65
CA ILE A 257 -3.86 -12.49 3.08
C ILE A 257 -2.59 -13.15 2.55
N TYR A 258 -2.15 -14.23 3.19
CA TYR A 258 -1.15 -15.11 2.60
C TYR A 258 -1.83 -16.03 1.61
N CYS A 259 -1.29 -16.13 0.39
CA CYS A 259 -1.93 -16.84 -0.72
C CYS A 259 -1.04 -17.99 -1.21
N GLY A 260 -1.55 -19.21 -1.19
CA GLY A 260 -0.85 -20.43 -1.63
C GLY A 260 0.27 -20.89 -0.69
N ARG A 261 0.97 -21.98 -1.06
CA ARG A 261 2.08 -22.56 -0.27
C ARG A 261 3.27 -21.60 -0.13
N GLU A 262 3.54 -20.82 -1.17
CA GLU A 262 4.57 -19.76 -1.21
C GLU A 262 4.24 -18.57 -0.28
N LYS A 263 3.03 -18.50 0.27
CA LYS A 263 2.55 -17.41 1.14
C LYS A 263 2.76 -16.03 0.51
N LEU A 264 2.40 -15.87 -0.77
CA LEU A 264 2.40 -14.55 -1.42
C LEU A 264 1.48 -13.61 -0.61
N ALA A 265 2.05 -12.53 -0.08
CA ALA A 265 1.31 -11.60 0.77
C ALA A 265 0.49 -10.61 -0.08
N VAL A 266 -0.82 -10.61 0.11
CA VAL A 266 -1.75 -9.62 -0.43
C VAL A 266 -2.23 -8.73 0.70
N THR A 267 -2.01 -7.42 0.56
CA THR A 267 -2.62 -6.41 1.42
C THR A 267 -4.06 -6.20 1.00
N ALA A 268 -4.98 -6.38 1.95
CA ALA A 268 -6.41 -6.20 1.80
C ALA A 268 -6.95 -5.32 2.94
N HIS A 269 -8.22 -4.94 2.88
CA HIS A 269 -8.92 -4.33 4.01
C HIS A 269 -10.22 -5.07 4.36
N ILE A 270 -10.61 -4.98 5.62
CA ILE A 270 -11.90 -5.43 6.14
C ILE A 270 -12.92 -4.34 5.85
N ASN A 271 -14.05 -4.72 5.27
CA ASN A 271 -15.21 -3.86 5.09
C ASN A 271 -16.44 -4.56 5.69
N ARG A 272 -16.93 -4.06 6.82
CA ARG A 272 -18.12 -4.57 7.55
C ARG A 272 -19.40 -3.83 7.17
N THR A 273 -19.30 -2.66 6.53
CA THR A 273 -20.45 -1.89 6.01
C THR A 273 -21.02 -2.46 4.69
N ALA A 274 -20.26 -3.30 3.99
CA ALA A 274 -20.64 -3.87 2.70
C ALA A 274 -21.67 -5.00 2.76
N ASN A 275 -21.97 -5.54 3.95
CA ASN A 275 -23.00 -6.54 4.21
C ASN A 275 -23.93 -6.00 5.30
N THR A 276 -25.25 -6.10 5.11
CA THR A 276 -26.27 -5.50 6.03
C THR A 276 -26.23 -6.06 7.46
N ASN A 277 -25.68 -7.25 7.65
CA ASN A 277 -25.52 -7.93 8.93
C ASN A 277 -24.18 -7.65 9.63
N GLY A 278 -23.35 -6.72 9.11
CA GLY A 278 -22.06 -6.36 9.69
C GLY A 278 -20.92 -7.37 9.45
N THR A 279 -21.19 -8.46 8.71
CA THR A 279 -20.16 -9.50 8.46
C THR A 279 -19.05 -8.98 7.55
N PRO A 280 -17.77 -9.29 7.85
CA PRO A 280 -16.64 -8.84 7.03
C PRO A 280 -16.74 -9.25 5.56
N ARG A 281 -16.60 -8.27 4.67
CA ARG A 281 -16.12 -8.46 3.31
C ARG A 281 -14.62 -8.16 3.29
N ILE A 282 -13.82 -9.10 2.80
CA ILE A 282 -12.37 -8.95 2.70
C ILE A 282 -12.02 -8.46 1.30
N MET A 283 -11.47 -7.27 1.21
CA MET A 283 -11.27 -6.52 -0.03
C MET A 283 -9.78 -6.56 -0.44
N GLY A 284 -9.38 -7.59 -1.20
CA GLY A 284 -7.99 -7.82 -1.64
C GLY A 284 -7.66 -7.37 -3.06
N ALA A 285 -8.61 -6.72 -3.75
CA ALA A 285 -8.45 -6.03 -5.02
C ALA A 285 -7.69 -6.84 -6.11
N ILE A 286 -6.89 -6.16 -6.94
CA ILE A 286 -6.19 -6.76 -8.10
C ILE A 286 -5.31 -7.96 -7.70
N PRO A 287 -4.49 -7.92 -6.63
CA PRO A 287 -3.64 -9.07 -6.27
C PRO A 287 -4.44 -10.31 -5.85
N LEU A 288 -5.50 -10.16 -5.04
CA LEU A 288 -6.34 -11.29 -4.66
C LEU A 288 -7.13 -11.84 -5.86
N ARG A 289 -7.63 -10.94 -6.72
CA ARG A 289 -8.28 -11.30 -7.99
C ARG A 289 -7.37 -12.17 -8.86
N GLN A 290 -6.13 -11.74 -9.07
CA GLN A 290 -5.13 -12.48 -9.86
C GLN A 290 -4.85 -13.86 -9.26
N TRP A 291 -4.83 -14.00 -7.93
CA TRP A 291 -4.64 -15.30 -7.29
C TRP A 291 -5.87 -16.23 -7.41
N PHE A 292 -7.09 -15.69 -7.30
CA PHE A 292 -8.31 -16.45 -7.60
C PHE A 292 -8.40 -16.87 -9.07
N GLN A 293 -8.04 -15.99 -10.02
CA GLN A 293 -8.08 -16.27 -11.46
C GLN A 293 -7.14 -17.40 -11.91
N LYS A 294 -6.17 -17.83 -11.09
CA LYS A 294 -5.36 -19.04 -11.32
C LYS A 294 -6.12 -20.36 -11.02
N ARG A 295 -7.36 -20.28 -10.52
CA ARG A 295 -8.22 -21.41 -10.16
C ARG A 295 -9.47 -21.44 -11.03
N ARG A 296 -10.16 -22.59 -11.06
CA ARG A 296 -11.46 -22.71 -11.74
C ARG A 296 -12.53 -21.93 -10.95
N PRO A 297 -13.46 -21.21 -11.61
CA PRO A 297 -14.65 -20.70 -10.94
C PRO A 297 -15.42 -21.82 -10.22
N MET A 298 -16.08 -21.47 -9.12
CA MET A 298 -16.78 -22.41 -8.23
C MET A 298 -15.90 -23.47 -7.55
N SER A 299 -14.57 -23.39 -7.68
CA SER A 299 -13.65 -24.23 -6.89
C SER A 299 -13.60 -23.79 -5.42
N HIS A 300 -13.01 -24.63 -4.59
CA HIS A 300 -12.95 -24.46 -3.14
C HIS A 300 -11.53 -24.10 -2.70
N VAL A 301 -11.42 -23.13 -1.77
CA VAL A 301 -10.16 -22.79 -1.10
C VAL A 301 -10.36 -22.78 0.41
N LYS A 302 -9.35 -23.27 1.13
CA LYS A 302 -9.31 -23.25 2.60
C LYS A 302 -8.81 -21.89 3.06
N VAL A 303 -9.66 -21.14 3.78
CA VAL A 303 -9.31 -19.89 4.46
C VAL A 303 -9.01 -20.21 5.92
N SER A 304 -7.72 -20.29 6.27
CA SER A 304 -7.25 -20.49 7.64
C SER A 304 -7.07 -19.12 8.31
N ILE A 305 -7.67 -18.93 9.47
CA ILE A 305 -7.65 -17.66 10.20
C ILE A 305 -6.51 -17.69 11.21
N LEU A 306 -5.46 -16.93 10.93
CA LEU A 306 -4.26 -16.85 11.77
C LEU A 306 -4.37 -15.73 12.82
N GLY A 307 -5.32 -14.81 12.65
CA GLY A 307 -5.70 -13.78 13.61
C GLY A 307 -6.67 -12.76 13.01
N PRO A 308 -7.13 -11.76 13.80
CA PRO A 308 -8.15 -10.76 13.39
C PRO A 308 -7.86 -10.03 12.08
N THR A 309 -6.59 -9.85 11.75
CA THR A 309 -6.11 -9.14 10.55
C THR A 309 -5.10 -9.99 9.76
N THR A 310 -5.13 -11.32 9.90
CA THR A 310 -4.23 -12.21 9.17
C THR A 310 -4.88 -13.55 8.84
N ILE A 311 -4.92 -13.88 7.55
CA ILE A 311 -5.46 -15.15 7.05
C ILE A 311 -4.49 -15.80 6.06
N HIS A 312 -4.62 -17.11 5.88
CA HIS A 312 -3.92 -17.89 4.85
C HIS A 312 -4.96 -18.60 3.99
N ILE A 313 -5.01 -18.26 2.71
CA ILE A 313 -5.83 -18.93 1.71
C ILE A 313 -4.96 -19.94 0.94
N ASN A 314 -5.35 -21.20 0.97
CA ASN A 314 -4.73 -22.31 0.24
C ASN A 314 -5.79 -23.04 -0.58
N ASP A 315 -5.35 -23.87 -1.53
CA ASP A 315 -6.21 -24.90 -2.11
C ASP A 315 -6.78 -25.80 -1.00
N ALA A 316 -8.06 -26.16 -1.14
CA ALA A 316 -8.78 -27.03 -0.19
C ALA A 316 -8.47 -28.51 -0.44
#